data_AF-A0A7S3GY97-F1
#
_entry.id   AF-A0A7S3GY97-F1
#
_cell.length_a   1.000
_cell.length_b   1.000
_cell.length_c   1.000
_cell.angle_alpha   90.00
_cell.angle_beta   90.00
_cell.angle_gamma   90.00
#
_symmetry.space_group_name_H-M   'P 1'
#
loop_
_entity.id
_entity.type
_entity.pdbx_description
1 polymer ?
#
loop_
_entity_poly.entity_id
_entity_poly.type
_entity_poly.pdbx_seq_one_letter_code
_entity_poly.pdbx_strand_id
1 'polypeptide(L)'
;GFEGVALSSAFLAAHLVETAHASIAEALASDSFIDAQPLLPTSLSSADARELLQHLAAKKRLPAGALLVEHVAVSKAFLNSVAGSFEAETKAAAEKSISSPSAPGKAG
;
A
#
# COMPACT_ATOMS: atom_id res chain seq x y z
N GLY A 1 -22.91 -3.29 -25.56
CA GLY A 1 -21.59 -2.64 -25.56
C GLY A 1 -20.65 -3.46 -24.71
N PHE A 2 -19.34 -3.37 -24.93
CA PHE A 2 -18.37 -4.02 -24.06
C PHE A 2 -18.32 -3.31 -22.71
N GLU A 3 -18.39 -4.04 -21.60
CA GLU A 3 -18.29 -3.49 -20.24
C GLU A 3 -16.84 -3.56 -19.77
N GLY A 4 -16.35 -2.49 -19.13
CA GLY A 4 -14.95 -2.40 -18.70
C GLY A 4 -14.53 -0.99 -18.31
N VAL A 5 -13.22 -0.79 -18.29
CA VAL A 5 -12.57 0.48 -17.94
C VAL A 5 -11.61 0.86 -19.07
N ALA A 6 -11.77 2.06 -19.60
CA ALA A 6 -10.77 2.65 -20.48
C ALA A 6 -9.64 3.21 -19.62
N LEU A 7 -8.44 2.69 -19.84
CA LEU A 7 -7.18 3.15 -19.24
C LEU A 7 -6.39 3.91 -20.31
N SER A 8 -5.29 4.55 -19.90
CA SER A 8 -4.45 5.37 -20.76
C SER A 8 -3.95 4.65 -22.01
N SER A 9 -3.57 3.38 -21.89
CA SER A 9 -2.98 2.61 -23.00
C SER A 9 -3.91 1.53 -23.56
N ALA A 10 -4.97 1.15 -22.85
CA ALA A 10 -5.77 -0.02 -23.17
C ALA A 10 -7.20 0.03 -22.61
N PHE A 11 -8.08 -0.83 -23.15
CA PHE A 11 -9.37 -1.13 -22.55
C PHE A 11 -9.28 -2.41 -21.72
N LEU A 12 -9.58 -2.32 -20.43
CA LEU A 12 -9.60 -3.46 -19.52
C LEU A 12 -11.04 -3.97 -19.38
N ALA A 13 -11.28 -5.22 -19.79
CA ALA A 13 -12.61 -5.83 -19.75
C ALA A 13 -13.12 -6.01 -18.30
N ALA A 14 -14.43 -5.92 -18.09
CA ALA A 14 -15.06 -5.97 -16.77
C ALA A 14 -14.60 -7.16 -15.90
N HIS A 15 -14.52 -8.37 -16.45
CA HIS A 15 -14.09 -9.54 -15.66
C HIS A 15 -12.67 -9.38 -15.08
N LEU A 16 -11.75 -8.74 -15.81
CA LEU A 16 -10.39 -8.46 -15.31
C LEU A 16 -10.40 -7.39 -14.22
N VAL A 17 -11.28 -6.38 -14.36
CA VAL A 17 -11.50 -5.35 -13.34
C VAL A 17 -12.04 -5.97 -12.06
N GLU A 18 -13.01 -6.88 -12.17
CA GLU A 18 -13.58 -7.61 -11.03
C GLU A 18 -12.54 -8.49 -10.33
N THR A 19 -11.73 -9.24 -11.10
CA THR A 19 -10.66 -10.07 -10.54
C THR A 19 -9.62 -9.22 -9.80
N ALA A 20 -9.14 -8.14 -10.41
CA ALA A 20 -8.19 -7.23 -9.75
C ALA A 20 -8.81 -6.59 -8.51
N HIS A 21 -10.07 -6.15 -8.60
CA HIS A 21 -10.80 -5.57 -7.47
C HIS A 21 -10.93 -6.55 -6.30
N ALA A 22 -11.25 -7.82 -6.56
CA ALA A 22 -11.37 -8.83 -5.51
C ALA A 22 -10.06 -9.01 -4.74
N SER A 23 -8.92 -9.16 -5.43
CA SER A 23 -7.61 -9.27 -4.80
C SER A 23 -7.23 -8.02 -4.01
N ILE A 24 -7.56 -6.84 -4.53
CA ILE A 24 -7.31 -5.57 -3.82
C ILE A 24 -8.16 -5.48 -2.55
N ALA A 25 -9.45 -5.80 -2.65
CA ALA A 25 -10.36 -5.75 -1.52
C ALA A 25 -9.93 -6.73 -0.42
N GLU A 26 -9.49 -7.93 -0.78
CA GLU A 26 -8.99 -8.95 0.15
C GLU A 26 -7.74 -8.47 0.90
N ALA A 27 -6.74 -7.94 0.19
CA ALA A 27 -5.53 -7.43 0.82
C ALA A 27 -5.80 -6.26 1.78
N LEU A 28 -6.71 -5.35 1.39
CA LEU A 28 -7.10 -4.22 2.22
C LEU A 28 -7.93 -4.64 3.45
N ALA A 29 -8.76 -5.69 3.32
CA ALA A 29 -9.53 -6.24 4.42
C ALA A 29 -8.66 -7.04 5.41
N SER A 30 -7.50 -7.52 4.95
CA SER A 30 -6.52 -8.27 5.75
C SER A 30 -5.45 -7.38 6.39
N ASP A 31 -5.75 -6.08 6.57
CA ASP A 31 -4.84 -5.09 7.15
C ASP A 31 -3.45 -5.07 6.49
N SER A 32 -3.40 -5.22 5.17
CA SER A 32 -2.17 -5.30 4.38
C SER A 32 -2.10 -4.22 3.30
N PHE A 33 -1.16 -4.38 2.37
CA PHE A 33 -1.03 -3.65 1.12
C PHE A 33 -0.93 -4.61 -0.06
N ILE A 34 -1.14 -4.09 -1.26
CA ILE A 34 -0.99 -4.85 -2.51
C ILE A 34 -0.55 -3.94 -3.65
N ASP A 35 0.36 -4.46 -4.47
CA ASP A 35 0.68 -3.88 -5.78
C ASP A 35 -0.35 -4.37 -6.82
N ALA A 36 -1.03 -3.44 -7.47
CA ALA A 36 -2.05 -3.74 -8.48
C ALA A 36 -1.45 -4.09 -9.84
N GLN A 37 -0.22 -3.70 -10.15
CA GLN A 37 0.38 -3.95 -11.47
C GLN A 37 0.46 -5.46 -11.81
N PRO A 38 0.89 -6.35 -10.90
CA PRO A 38 0.91 -7.79 -11.16
C PRO A 38 -0.49 -8.42 -11.34
N LEU A 39 -1.57 -7.70 -11.00
CA LEU A 39 -2.95 -8.17 -11.19
C LEU A 39 -3.45 -7.94 -12.63
N LEU A 40 -2.67 -7.23 -13.45
CA LEU A 40 -3.03 -6.85 -14.81
C LEU A 40 -2.26 -7.65 -15.84
N PRO A 41 -2.75 -7.72 -17.10
CA PRO A 41 -1.98 -8.28 -18.19
C PRO A 41 -0.63 -7.55 -18.32
N THR A 42 0.44 -8.31 -18.59
CA THR A 42 1.83 -7.80 -18.59
C THR A 42 2.12 -6.71 -19.61
N SER A 43 1.22 -6.52 -20.58
CA SER A 43 1.29 -5.42 -21.55
C SER A 43 0.85 -4.07 -20.98
N LEU A 44 0.18 -4.04 -19.82
CA LEU A 44 -0.28 -2.81 -19.18
C LEU A 44 0.84 -2.21 -18.32
N SER A 45 0.87 -0.88 -18.30
CA SER A 45 1.89 -0.11 -17.57
C SER A 45 1.52 0.13 -16.11
N SER A 46 2.49 0.61 -15.33
CA SER A 46 2.26 1.17 -13.99
C SER A 46 1.21 2.27 -13.99
N ALA A 47 1.16 3.09 -15.05
CA ALA A 47 0.17 4.16 -15.19
C ALA A 47 -1.24 3.60 -15.34
N ASP A 48 -1.42 2.50 -16.07
CA ASP A 48 -2.71 1.81 -16.22
C ASP A 48 -3.16 1.18 -14.90
N ALA A 49 -2.24 0.60 -14.13
CA ALA A 49 -2.52 0.09 -12.79
C ALA A 49 -2.94 1.19 -11.81
N ARG A 50 -2.26 2.34 -11.84
CA ARG A 50 -2.64 3.54 -11.09
C ARG A 50 -4.04 4.03 -11.48
N GLU A 51 -4.36 4.10 -12.77
CA GLU A 51 -5.67 4.53 -13.25
C GLU A 51 -6.79 3.56 -12.84
N LEU A 52 -6.52 2.26 -12.86
CA LEU A 52 -7.46 1.27 -12.33
C LEU A 52 -7.77 1.55 -10.85
N LEU A 53 -6.76 1.77 -10.02
CA LEU A 53 -6.95 2.09 -8.60
C LEU A 53 -7.77 3.38 -8.42
N GLN A 54 -7.49 4.42 -9.20
CA GLN A 54 -8.24 5.67 -9.18
C GLN A 54 -9.71 5.44 -9.57
N HIS A 55 -9.97 4.60 -10.56
CA HIS A 55 -11.32 4.26 -10.98
C HIS A 55 -12.09 3.48 -9.90
N LEU A 56 -11.44 2.52 -9.24
CA LEU A 56 -12.04 1.78 -8.12
C LEU A 56 -12.35 2.71 -6.94
N ALA A 57 -11.44 3.64 -6.64
CA ALA A 57 -11.67 4.65 -5.59
C ALA A 57 -12.83 5.59 -5.92
N ALA A 58 -12.87 6.12 -7.15
CA ALA A 58 -13.95 7.01 -7.61
C ALA A 58 -15.33 6.32 -7.57
N LYS A 59 -15.38 5.02 -7.82
CA LYS A 59 -16.59 4.19 -7.71
C LYS A 59 -16.89 3.71 -6.28
N LYS A 60 -16.12 4.16 -5.27
CA LYS A 60 -16.26 3.72 -3.86
C LYS A 60 -16.19 2.20 -3.69
N ARG A 61 -15.40 1.54 -4.54
CA ARG A 61 -15.19 0.09 -4.49
C ARG A 61 -14.04 -0.31 -3.56
N LEU A 62 -13.27 0.65 -3.07
CA LEU A 62 -12.22 0.41 -2.08
C LEU A 62 -12.76 0.64 -0.66
N PRO A 63 -12.26 -0.12 0.34
CA PRO A 63 -12.53 0.12 1.75
C PRO A 63 -12.27 1.58 2.16
N ALA A 64 -13.08 2.07 3.10
CA ALA A 64 -12.94 3.43 3.61
C ALA A 64 -11.56 3.60 4.28
N GLY A 65 -10.84 4.66 3.89
CA GLY A 65 -9.51 4.95 4.40
C GLY A 65 -8.38 4.18 3.74
N ALA A 66 -8.65 3.41 2.68
CA ALA A 66 -7.58 2.89 1.82
C ALA A 66 -6.75 4.06 1.24
N LEU A 67 -5.43 3.95 1.34
CA LEU A 67 -4.49 4.89 0.75
C LEU A 67 -3.99 4.33 -0.59
N LEU A 68 -3.92 5.18 -1.60
CA LEU A 68 -3.36 4.84 -2.91
C LEU A 68 -2.01 5.53 -3.08
N VAL A 69 -0.99 4.76 -3.43
CA VAL A 69 0.37 5.23 -3.71
C VAL A 69 0.80 4.64 -5.04
N GLU A 70 0.77 5.45 -6.11
CA GLU A 70 0.97 4.99 -7.48
C GLU A 70 0.05 3.80 -7.85
N HIS A 71 0.63 2.61 -8.08
CA HIS A 71 -0.07 1.36 -8.37
C HIS A 71 -0.26 0.49 -7.12
N VAL A 72 0.02 1.00 -5.92
CA VAL A 72 -0.11 0.28 -4.64
C VAL A 72 -1.34 0.76 -3.88
N ALA A 73 -2.13 -0.17 -3.37
CA ALA A 73 -3.22 0.10 -2.43
C ALA A 73 -2.82 -0.39 -1.03
N VAL A 74 -3.02 0.47 -0.03
CA VAL A 74 -2.58 0.22 1.35
C VAL A 74 -3.75 0.41 2.31
N SER A 75 -3.94 -0.52 3.25
CA SER A 75 -4.94 -0.35 4.30
C SER A 75 -4.46 0.65 5.36
N LYS A 76 -5.41 1.36 5.98
CA LYS A 76 -5.09 2.28 7.07
C LYS A 76 -4.48 1.56 8.28
N ALA A 77 -4.96 0.35 8.58
CA ALA A 77 -4.46 -0.47 9.68
C ALA A 77 -2.99 -0.86 9.48
N PHE A 78 -2.62 -1.25 8.25
CA PHE A 78 -1.23 -1.52 7.90
C PHE A 78 -0.32 -0.31 8.18
N LEU A 79 -0.71 0.88 7.70
CA LEU A 79 0.08 2.09 7.91
C LEU A 79 0.24 2.44 9.39
N ASN A 80 -0.83 2.30 10.18
CA ASN A 80 -0.77 2.52 11.62
C ASN A 80 0.15 1.51 12.33
N SER A 81 0.14 0.25 11.89
CA SER A 81 1.03 -0.79 12.41
C SER A 81 2.50 -0.46 12.16
N VAL A 82 2.82 -0.02 10.93
CA VAL A 82 4.18 0.42 10.56
C VAL A 82 4.59 1.66 11.35
N ALA A 83 3.71 2.65 11.51
CA ALA A 83 4.01 3.83 12.33
C ALA A 83 4.32 3.44 13.79
N GLY A 84 3.49 2.56 14.38
CA GLY A 84 3.70 2.07 15.73
C GLY A 84 4.98 1.26 15.93
N SER A 85 5.45 0.52 14.91
CA SER A 85 6.73 -0.21 15.01
C SER A 85 7.91 0.75 15.09
N PHE A 86 7.91 1.83 14.29
CA PHE A 86 8.96 2.86 14.35
C PHE A 86 8.99 3.59 15.70
N GLU A 87 7.82 3.88 16.28
CA GLU A 87 7.75 4.47 17.63
C GLU A 87 8.37 3.55 18.69
N ALA A 88 8.05 2.25 18.63
CA ALA A 88 8.60 1.25 19.55
C ALA A 88 10.12 1.11 19.41
N GLU A 89 10.64 1.05 18.18
CA GLU A 89 12.07 0.98 17.90
C GLU A 89 12.81 2.23 18.37
N THR A 90 12.24 3.42 18.11
CA THR A 90 12.81 4.70 18.55
C THR A 90 12.89 4.78 20.07
N LYS A 91 11.82 4.36 20.76
CA LYS A 91 11.79 4.29 22.23
C LYS A 91 12.86 3.33 22.76
N ALA A 92 12.95 2.12 22.20
CA ALA A 92 13.94 1.13 22.60
C ALA A 92 15.38 1.62 22.39
N ALA A 93 15.65 2.32 21.28
CA ALA A 93 16.96 2.91 21.00
C ALA A 93 17.32 4.01 22.03
N ALA A 94 16.36 4.88 22.37
CA ALA A 94 16.55 5.92 23.37
C ALA A 94 16.85 5.34 24.78
N GLU A 95 16.07 4.35 25.22
CA GLU A 95 16.28 3.65 26.51
C GLU A 95 17.65 2.96 26.58
N LYS A 96 18.11 2.38 25.47
CA LYS A 96 19.45 1.78 25.37
C LYS A 96 20.58 2.81 25.46
N SER A 97 20.38 4.00 24.91
CA SER A 97 21.37 5.08 24.98
C SER A 97 21.53 5.64 26.40
N ILE A 98 20.43 5.74 27.16
CA ILE A 98 20.43 6.23 28.55
C ILE A 98 21.00 5.20 29.53
N SER A 99 20.82 3.90 29.24
CA SER A 99 21.34 2.79 30.05
C SER A 99 22.78 2.40 29.72
N SER A 100 23.38 2.96 28.67
CA SER A 100 24.79 2.75 28.34
C SER A 100 25.66 3.64 29.25
N PRO A 101 26.53 3.07 30.12
CA PRO A 101 27.37 3.89 30.98
C PRO A 101 28.34 4.70 30.11
N SER A 102 28.25 6.02 30.20
CA SER A 102 29.26 6.96 29.71
C SER A 102 30.60 6.57 30.34
N ALA A 103 31.48 5.97 29.53
CA ALA A 103 32.84 5.63 29.96
C ALA A 103 33.52 6.90 30.49
N PRO A 104 33.99 6.93 31.75
CA PRO A 104 34.75 8.06 32.25
C PRO A 104 36.03 8.17 31.42
N GLY A 105 36.21 9.32 30.77
CA GLY A 105 37.47 9.65 30.11
C GLY A 105 38.62 9.49 31.11
N LYS A 106 39.60 8.65 30.77
CA LYS A 106 40.88 8.66 31.46
C LYS A 106 41.55 10.00 31.14
N ALA A 107 41.47 10.95 32.06
CA ALA A 107 42.39 12.07 32.11
C ALA A 107 43.77 11.50 32.48
N GLY A 108 44.74 11.69 31.56
CA GLY A 108 46.16 11.43 31.80
C GLY A 108 46.84 12.60 32.51
#